data_AF-A0AAU8PNN6-F1
#
_entry.id   AF-A0AAU8PNN6-F1
#
_cell.length_a   1.000
_cell.length_b   1.000
_cell.length_c   1.000
_cell.angle_alpha   90.00
_cell.angle_beta   90.00
_cell.angle_gamma   90.00
#
_symmetry.space_group_name_H-M   'P 1'
#
loop_
_entity.id
_entity.type
_entity.pdbx_description
1 polymer ?
#
loop_
_entity_poly.entity_id
_entity_poly.type
_entity_poly.pdbx_seq_one_letter_code
_entity_poly.pdbx_strand_id
1 'polypeptide(L)'
;MIKYGFAAIEGAAGDIQSTSVRISSLLEELKAGIRPMVSTWEGDSALAYQEAQSQWDQAAYELNTILSTISQTVRAGNERMSEINRVAAASWG
;
A
#
# COMPACT_ATOMS: atom_id res chain seq x y z
N MET A 1 -20.09 10.56 -15.38
CA MET A 1 -18.70 10.22 -15.76
C MET A 1 -17.78 10.01 -14.55
N ILE A 2 -18.00 10.68 -13.41
CA ILE A 2 -17.14 10.58 -12.21
C ILE A 2 -17.13 9.19 -11.53
N LYS A 3 -18.25 8.44 -11.56
CA LYS A 3 -18.37 7.11 -10.92
C LYS A 3 -17.40 6.04 -11.45
N TYR A 4 -17.11 6.03 -12.75
CA TYR A 4 -16.22 5.04 -13.37
C TYR A 4 -14.76 5.23 -12.97
N GLY A 5 -14.30 6.49 -12.83
CA GLY A 5 -12.95 6.78 -12.36
C GLY A 5 -12.72 6.31 -10.93
N PHE A 6 -13.71 6.48 -10.04
CA PHE A 6 -13.61 6.03 -8.65
C PHE A 6 -13.53 4.51 -8.50
N ALA A 7 -14.36 3.75 -9.23
CA ALA A 7 -14.30 2.29 -9.19
C ALA A 7 -12.94 1.74 -9.65
N ALA A 8 -12.34 2.35 -10.67
CA ALA A 8 -11.00 1.98 -11.14
C ALA A 8 -9.91 2.29 -10.10
N ILE A 9 -10.00 3.43 -9.41
CA ILE A 9 -9.07 3.81 -8.34
C ILE A 9 -9.20 2.87 -7.14
N GLU A 10 -10.41 2.49 -6.75
CA GLU A 10 -10.66 1.55 -5.65
C GLU A 10 -10.09 0.16 -5.97
N GLY A 11 -10.30 -0.33 -7.19
CA GLY A 11 -9.69 -1.58 -7.66
C GLY A 11 -8.16 -1.54 -7.60
N ALA A 12 -7.56 -0.49 -8.16
CA ALA A 12 -6.10 -0.31 -8.12
C ALA A 12 -5.56 -0.23 -6.68
N ALA A 13 -6.28 0.43 -5.76
CA ALA A 13 -5.90 0.47 -4.35
C ALA A 13 -5.90 -0.92 -3.70
N GLY A 14 -6.90 -1.74 -4.01
CA GLY A 14 -6.98 -3.13 -3.56
C GLY A 14 -5.81 -3.98 -4.08
N ASP A 15 -5.47 -3.84 -5.36
CA ASP A 15 -4.35 -4.55 -5.99
C ASP A 15 -3.00 -4.16 -5.36
N ILE A 16 -2.79 -2.86 -5.12
CA ILE A 16 -1.59 -2.35 -4.44
C ILE A 16 -1.52 -2.88 -3.00
N GLN A 17 -2.63 -2.92 -2.26
CA GLN A 17 -2.67 -3.43 -0.89
C GLN A 17 -2.31 -4.92 -0.84
N SER A 18 -2.89 -5.72 -1.73
CA SER A 18 -2.57 -7.15 -1.87
C SER A 18 -1.09 -7.36 -2.20
N THR A 19 -0.56 -6.55 -3.13
CA THR A 19 0.86 -6.58 -3.50
C THR A 19 1.77 -6.21 -2.32
N SER A 20 1.41 -5.18 -1.54
CA SER A 20 2.16 -4.78 -0.35
C SER A 20 2.24 -5.90 0.68
N VAL A 21 1.11 -6.56 0.98
CA VAL A 21 1.07 -7.69 1.92
C VAL A 21 1.94 -8.84 1.44
N ARG A 22 1.92 -9.12 0.13
CA ARG A 22 2.77 -10.15 -0.48
C ARG A 22 4.26 -9.81 -0.36
N ILE A 23 4.65 -8.56 -0.63
CA ILE A 23 6.03 -8.10 -0.48
C ILE A 23 6.50 -8.25 0.97
N SER A 24 5.70 -7.79 1.94
CA SER A 24 6.03 -7.94 3.36
C SER A 24 6.21 -9.41 3.74
N SER A 25 5.35 -10.30 3.26
CA SER A 25 5.45 -11.74 3.56
C SER A 25 6.73 -12.36 2.98
N LEU A 26 7.04 -12.06 1.71
CA LEU A 26 8.28 -12.53 1.06
C LEU A 26 9.53 -12.00 1.78
N LEU A 27 9.46 -10.76 2.27
CA LEU A 27 10.54 -10.16 3.02
C LEU A 27 10.75 -10.87 4.37
N GLU A 28 9.68 -11.15 5.11
CA GLU A 28 9.77 -11.91 6.37
C GLU A 28 10.29 -13.33 6.16
N GLU A 29 9.85 -14.02 5.09
CA GLU A 29 10.40 -15.33 4.70
C GLU A 29 11.89 -15.24 4.40
N LEU A 30 12.32 -14.23 3.63
CA LEU A 30 13.73 -14.00 3.33
C LEU A 30 14.53 -13.73 4.62
N LYS A 31 14.05 -12.82 5.49
CA LYS A 31 14.67 -12.48 6.79
C LYS A 31 14.82 -13.74 7.65
N ALA A 32 13.81 -14.60 7.71
CA ALA A 32 13.85 -15.86 8.46
C ALA A 32 14.88 -16.84 7.89
N GLY A 33 14.95 -16.99 6.56
CA GLY A 33 15.85 -17.92 5.88
C GLY A 33 17.34 -17.55 6.02
N ILE A 34 17.66 -16.26 5.97
CA ILE A 34 19.06 -15.78 6.05
C ILE A 34 19.53 -15.59 7.50
N ARG A 35 18.63 -15.53 8.47
CA ARG A 35 18.95 -15.32 9.89
C ARG A 35 20.09 -16.21 10.44
N PRO A 36 20.21 -17.51 10.09
CA PRO A 36 21.31 -18.36 10.54
C PRO A 36 22.66 -17.99 9.89
N MET A 37 22.65 -17.40 8.70
CA MET A 37 23.85 -16.98 7.97
C MET A 37 24.32 -15.60 8.40
N VAL A 38 23.41 -14.72 8.84
CA VAL A 38 23.74 -13.38 9.33
C VAL A 38 24.73 -13.44 10.51
N SER A 39 24.65 -14.45 11.38
CA SER A 39 25.63 -14.61 12.48
C SER A 39 27.04 -15.01 12.01
N THR A 40 27.20 -15.42 10.76
CA THR A 40 28.48 -15.79 10.15
C THR A 40 29.05 -14.72 9.23
N TRP A 41 28.28 -13.66 8.96
CA TRP A 41 28.70 -12.56 8.10
C TRP A 41 29.53 -11.56 8.91
N GLU A 42 30.78 -11.36 8.51
CA GLU A 42 31.68 -10.33 9.05
C GLU A 42 31.91 -9.22 8.02
N GLY A 43 32.16 -8.00 8.49
CA GLY A 43 32.54 -6.85 7.65
C GLY A 43 31.46 -6.44 6.63
N ASP A 44 31.85 -6.33 5.36
CA ASP A 44 31.08 -5.71 4.28
C ASP A 44 29.74 -6.42 3.97
N SER A 45 29.66 -7.73 4.19
CA SER A 45 28.42 -8.49 3.93
C SER A 45 27.31 -8.15 4.94
N ALA A 46 27.68 -7.86 6.19
CA ALA A 46 26.74 -7.40 7.20
C ALA A 46 26.21 -5.99 6.90
N LEU A 47 27.07 -5.11 6.38
CA LEU A 47 26.68 -3.75 5.95
C LEU A 47 25.73 -3.78 4.75
N ALA A 48 26.05 -4.55 3.70
CA ALA A 48 25.20 -4.68 2.52
C ALA A 48 23.81 -5.24 2.89
N TYR A 49 23.75 -6.18 3.83
CA TYR A 49 22.48 -6.70 4.33
C TYR A 49 21.65 -5.65 5.07
N GLN A 50 22.26 -4.89 5.98
CA GLN A 50 21.58 -3.82 6.70
C GLN A 50 21.05 -2.74 5.74
N GLU A 51 21.81 -2.41 4.71
CA GLU A 51 21.38 -1.47 3.67
C GLU A 51 20.16 -2.01 2.91
N ALA A 52 20.21 -3.27 2.46
CA ALA A 52 19.09 -3.91 1.78
C ALA A 52 17.82 -3.95 2.66
N GLN A 53 17.97 -4.32 3.94
CA GLN A 53 16.91 -4.24 4.95
C GLN A 53 16.28 -2.86 5.02
N SER A 54 17.11 -1.82 5.18
CA SER A 54 16.65 -0.44 5.27
C SER A 54 15.90 0.00 4.01
N GLN A 55 16.38 -0.37 2.83
CA GLN A 55 15.72 -0.03 1.56
C GLN A 55 14.35 -0.69 1.46
N TRP A 56 14.23 -1.95 1.88
CA TRP A 56 12.95 -2.67 1.84
C TRP A 56 11.94 -2.13 2.84
N ASP A 57 12.37 -1.87 4.07
CA ASP A 57 11.49 -1.31 5.11
C ASP A 57 11.01 0.10 4.70
N GLN A 58 11.88 0.91 4.09
CA GLN A 58 11.51 2.22 3.55
C GLN A 58 10.49 2.10 2.40
N ALA A 59 10.73 1.21 1.44
CA ALA A 59 9.80 0.99 0.32
C ALA A 59 8.42 0.51 0.81
N ALA A 60 8.38 -0.37 1.82
CA ALA A 60 7.13 -0.81 2.43
C ALA A 60 6.40 0.34 3.14
N TYR A 61 7.12 1.21 3.86
CA TYR A 61 6.54 2.39 4.49
C TYR A 61 5.92 3.36 3.47
N GLU A 62 6.63 3.65 2.38
CA GLU A 62 6.15 4.53 1.31
C GLU A 62 4.90 3.96 0.64
N LEU A 63 4.89 2.66 0.36
CA LEU A 63 3.75 1.98 -0.24
C LEU A 63 2.51 2.08 0.65
N ASN A 64 2.66 1.82 1.95
CA ASN A 64 1.57 1.95 2.93
C ASN A 64 1.06 3.39 3.03
N THR A 65 1.96 4.38 2.95
CA THR A 65 1.61 5.80 2.97
C THR A 65 0.77 6.19 1.75
N ILE A 66 1.17 5.74 0.55
CA ILE A 66 0.44 5.95 -0.70
C ILE A 66 -0.95 5.29 -0.61
N LEU A 67 -1.02 4.05 -0.14
CA LEU A 67 -2.27 3.31 0.03
C LEU A 67 -3.24 4.00 0.99
N SER A 68 -2.74 4.50 2.12
CA SER A 68 -3.54 5.28 3.07
C SER A 68 -4.09 6.55 2.42
N THR A 69 -3.25 7.25 1.65
CA THR A 69 -3.64 8.48 0.93
C THR A 69 -4.72 8.21 -0.11
N ILE A 70 -4.57 7.15 -0.91
CA ILE A 70 -5.57 6.74 -1.90
C ILE A 70 -6.88 6.37 -1.20
N SER A 71 -6.81 5.56 -0.13
CA SER A 71 -8.00 5.14 0.62
C SER A 71 -8.78 6.31 1.21
N GLN A 72 -8.09 7.33 1.75
CA GLN A 72 -8.72 8.56 2.24
C GLN A 72 -9.38 9.34 1.09
N THR A 73 -8.69 9.46 -0.05
CA THR A 73 -9.20 10.17 -1.23
C THR A 73 -10.45 9.50 -1.81
N VAL A 74 -10.45 8.17 -1.90
CA VAL A 74 -11.62 7.39 -2.38
C VAL A 74 -12.81 7.56 -1.44
N ARG A 75 -12.61 7.49 -0.12
CA ARG A 75 -13.67 7.70 0.87
C ARG A 75 -14.29 9.10 0.75
N ALA A 76 -13.47 10.14 0.71
CA ALA A 76 -13.94 11.51 0.54
C ALA A 76 -14.70 11.71 -0.79
N GLY A 77 -14.25 11.05 -1.86
CA GLY A 77 -14.94 11.04 -3.16
C GLY A 77 -16.32 10.38 -3.10
N ASN A 78 -16.42 9.22 -2.45
CA ASN A 78 -17.67 8.50 -2.26
C ASN A 78 -18.68 9.30 -1.43
N GLU A 79 -18.25 9.94 -0.34
CA GLU A 79 -19.09 10.82 0.48
C GLU A 79 -19.65 11.98 -0.34
N ARG A 80 -18.79 12.67 -1.10
CA ARG A 80 -19.21 13.79 -1.97
C ARG A 80 -20.21 13.35 -3.03
N MET A 81 -20.00 12.17 -3.64
CA MET A 81 -20.91 11.64 -4.66
C MET A 81 -22.27 11.24 -4.05
N SER A 82 -22.26 10.61 -2.87
CA SER A 82 -23.48 10.26 -2.13
C SER A 82 -24.32 11.51 -1.86
N GLU A 83 -23.67 12.59 -1.42
CA GLU A 83 -24.34 13.86 -1.17
C GLU A 83 -24.93 14.48 -2.44
N ILE A 84 -24.16 14.50 -3.54
CA ILE A 84 -24.66 15.00 -4.83
C ILE A 84 -25.88 14.19 -5.30
N ASN A 85 -25.83 12.86 -5.19
CA ASN A 85 -26.95 11.99 -5.56
C ASN A 85 -28.19 12.25 -4.70
N ARG A 86 -28.00 12.48 -3.39
CA ARG A 86 -29.08 12.80 -2.44
C ARG A 86 -29.75 14.12 -2.78
N VAL A 87 -28.95 15.17 -3.01
CA VAL A 87 -29.45 16.50 -3.40
C VAL A 87 -30.15 16.44 -4.75
N ALA A 88 -29.56 15.77 -5.73
CA ALA A 88 -30.18 15.57 -7.03
C ALA A 88 -31.53 14.87 -6.86
N ALA A 89 -31.60 13.71 -6.20
CA ALA A 89 -32.84 12.96 -5.99
C ALA A 89 -33.95 13.80 -5.30
N ALA A 90 -33.59 14.65 -4.34
CA ALA A 90 -34.54 15.57 -3.69
C ALA A 90 -35.05 16.69 -4.62
N SER A 91 -34.29 17.07 -5.66
CA SER A 91 -34.70 18.11 -6.61
C SER A 91 -35.66 17.61 -7.71
N TRP A 92 -35.83 16.29 -7.86
CA TRP A 92 -36.76 15.68 -8.83
C TRP A 92 -38.06 15.17 -8.19
N GLY A 93 -38.25 15.40 -6.88
CA GLY A 93 -39.44 15.02 -6.11
C GLY A 93 -40.42 16.17 -5.91
#